data_AF-A0AAW6UR07-F1
#
_entry.id   AF-A0AAW6UR07-F1
#
_cell.length_a   1.000
_cell.length_b   1.000
_cell.length_c   1.000
_cell.angle_alpha   90.00
_cell.angle_beta   90.00
_cell.angle_gamma   90.00
#
_symmetry.space_group_name_H-M   'P 1'
#
loop_
_entity.id
_entity.type
_entity.pdbx_description
1 polymer ?
#
loop_
_entity_poly.entity_id
_entity_poly.type
_entity_poly.pdbx_seq_one_letter_code
_entity_poly.pdbx_strand_id
1 'polypeptide(L)' 'MNLSEQVKQAFFDYIDQNYEIPNYLLISPDSYKTLLEEHSHFITTIPMDTGIVDMRFLGCEIGMAVNDKPLFEWRKE' A
#
# COMPACT_ATOMS: atom_id res chain seq x y z
N MET A 1 2.99 -10.53 13.26
CA MET A 1 2.88 -9.17 12.73
C MET A 1 1.78 -9.21 11.70
N ASN A 2 0.74 -8.41 11.89
CA ASN A 2 -0.36 -8.36 10.92
C ASN A 2 0.12 -7.70 9.62
N LEU A 3 -0.62 -7.83 8.50
CA LEU A 3 -0.12 -7.37 7.20
C LEU A 3 0.10 -5.85 7.21
N SER A 4 -0.77 -5.14 7.93
CA SER A 4 -0.70 -3.69 8.09
C SER A 4 0.55 -3.21 8.83
N GLU A 5 1.00 -3.94 9.84
CA GLU A 5 2.28 -3.68 10.51
C GLU A 5 3.47 -3.98 9.58
N GLN A 6 3.39 -5.00 8.73
CA GLN A 6 4.43 -5.29 7.72
C GLN A 6 4.57 -4.15 6.71
N VAL A 7 3.44 -3.60 6.24
CA VAL A 7 3.43 -2.44 5.34
C VAL A 7 4.03 -1.20 6.02
N LYS A 8 3.65 -0.95 7.29
CA LYS A 8 4.22 0.16 8.08
C LYS A 8 5.73 0.04 8.22
N GLN A 9 6.22 -1.15 8.57
CA GLN A 9 7.65 -1.40 8.73
C GLN A 9 8.38 -1.18 7.40
N ALA A 10 7.88 -1.77 6.31
CA ALA A 10 8.46 -1.61 4.99
C ALA A 10 8.50 -0.13 4.52
N PHE A 11 7.50 0.67 4.89
CA PHE A 11 7.47 2.11 4.60
C PHE A 11 8.59 2.86 5.33
N PHE A 12 8.76 2.63 6.64
CA PHE A 12 9.83 3.27 7.40
C PHE A 12 11.22 2.77 6.97
N ASP A 13 11.36 1.49 6.66
CA ASP A 13 12.60 0.92 6.14
C ASP A 13 12.99 1.56 4.80
N TYR A 14 12.02 1.83 3.92
CA TYR A 14 12.26 2.55 2.66
C TYR A 14 12.79 3.97 2.92
N ILE A 15 12.17 4.71 3.85
CA ILE A 15 12.59 6.07 4.20
C ILE A 15 14.00 6.05 4.80
N ASP A 16 14.30 5.11 5.70
CA ASP A 16 15.62 4.98 6.32
C ASP A 16 16.72 4.70 5.28
N GLN A 17 16.41 3.83 4.31
CA GLN A 17 17.37 3.45 3.26
C GLN A 17 17.55 4.53 2.19
N ASN A 18 16.50 5.26 1.84
CA ASN A 18 16.49 6.17 0.69
C ASN A 18 16.45 7.65 1.07
N TYR A 19 16.25 7.98 2.35
CA TYR A 19 16.03 9.35 2.86
C TYR A 19 14.88 10.10 2.16
N GLU A 20 13.91 9.36 1.63
CA GLU A 20 12.81 9.88 0.82
C GLU A 20 11.50 9.15 1.12
N ILE A 21 10.38 9.89 1.08
CA ILE A 21 9.05 9.33 1.27
C ILE A 21 8.59 8.69 -0.05
N PRO A 22 8.19 7.41 -0.07
CA PRO A 22 7.66 6.80 -1.29
C PRO A 22 6.27 7.35 -1.59
N ASN A 23 5.99 7.64 -2.86
CA ASN A 23 4.69 8.14 -3.30
C ASN A 23 3.71 7.00 -3.55
N TYR A 24 4.19 5.85 -4.03
CA TYR A 24 3.33 4.75 -4.45
C TYR A 24 3.86 3.37 -4.02
N LEU A 25 2.98 2.55 -3.49
CA LEU A 25 3.22 1.15 -3.10
C LEU A 25 2.28 0.24 -3.90
N LEU A 26 2.85 -0.67 -4.69
CA LEU A 26 2.08 -1.69 -5.37
C LEU A 26 2.15 -3.01 -4.59
N ILE A 27 1.00 -3.63 -4.30
CA ILE A 27 0.91 -4.90 -3.56
C ILE A 27 0.03 -5.92 -4.29
N SER A 28 0.13 -7.20 -3.92
CA SER A 28 -0.70 -8.25 -4.52
C SER A 28 -2.20 -8.08 -4.20
N PRO A 29 -3.10 -8.61 -5.06
CA PRO A 29 -4.55 -8.60 -4.81
C PRO A 29 -4.97 -9.19 -3.46
N ASP A 30 -4.36 -10.31 -3.05
CA ASP A 30 -4.62 -10.93 -1.75
C ASP A 30 -4.21 -10.02 -0.59
N SER A 31 -3.02 -9.42 -0.67
CA SER A 31 -2.53 -8.46 0.35
C SER A 31 -3.45 -7.25 0.42
N TYR A 32 -3.87 -6.73 -0.73
CA TYR A 32 -4.78 -5.60 -0.82
C TYR A 32 -6.14 -5.91 -0.17
N LYS A 33 -6.70 -7.10 -0.43
CA LYS A 33 -7.93 -7.55 0.20
C LYS A 33 -7.79 -7.71 1.71
N THR A 34 -6.70 -8.31 2.18
CA THR A 34 -6.43 -8.45 3.62
C THR A 34 -6.31 -7.08 4.30
N LEU A 35 -5.66 -6.09 3.67
CA LEU A 35 -5.58 -4.73 4.21
C LEU A 35 -6.96 -4.05 4.33
N LEU A 36 -7.89 -4.32 3.40
CA LEU A 36 -9.30 -3.87 3.52
C LEU A 36 -10.01 -4.54 4.69
N GLU A 37 -9.82 -5.86 4.84
CA GLU A 37 -10.47 -6.68 5.86
C GLU A 37 -9.94 -6.42 7.28
N GLU A 38 -8.66 -6.05 7.43
CA GLU A 38 -8.05 -5.71 8.72
C GLU A 38 -8.59 -4.42 9.36
N HIS A 39 -9.52 -3.69 8.69
CA HIS A 39 -10.00 -2.36 9.11
C HIS A 39 -8.84 -1.40 9.46
N SER A 40 -7.74 -1.57 8.75
CA SER A 40 -6.51 -0.90 9.12
C SER A 40 -6.60 0.60 8.94
N HIS A 41 -5.74 1.32 9.68
CA HIS A 41 -5.65 2.78 9.71
C HIS A 41 -5.30 3.44 8.35
N PHE A 42 -5.31 2.67 7.25
CA PHE A 42 -5.25 3.21 5.90
C PHE A 42 -6.53 3.99 5.61
N ILE A 43 -6.37 5.16 5.00
CA ILE A 43 -7.53 5.92 4.54
C ILE A 43 -8.03 5.19 3.29
N THR A 44 -9.15 4.47 3.40
CA THR A 44 -9.85 3.89 2.25
C THR A 44 -10.76 4.96 1.65
N THR A 45 -10.34 5.56 0.55
CA THR A 45 -11.25 6.35 -0.28
C THR A 45 -11.81 5.45 -1.37
N ILE A 46 -13.14 5.36 -1.47
CA ILE A 46 -13.80 4.74 -2.63
C ILE A 46 -13.85 5.83 -3.71
N PRO A 47 -13.06 5.77 -4.80
CA PRO A 47 -13.25 6.69 -5.89
C PRO A 47 -14.56 6.33 -6.59
N MET A 48 -15.41 7.35 -6.76
CA MET A 48 -16.76 7.21 -7.32
C MET A 48 -16.80 6.72 -8.77
N ASP A 49 -15.66 6.69 -9.49
CA ASP A 49 -15.66 6.56 -10.96
C ASP A 49 -14.91 5.34 -11.54
N THR A 50 -14.02 4.69 -10.77
CA THR A 50 -13.15 3.61 -11.34
C THR A 50 -13.36 2.24 -10.70
N GLY A 51 -14.08 2.15 -9.58
CA GLY A 51 -14.28 0.90 -8.83
C GLY A 51 -13.02 0.35 -8.14
N ILE A 52 -11.90 1.08 -8.19
CA ILE A 52 -10.64 0.71 -7.55
C ILE A 52 -10.59 1.43 -6.21
N VAL A 53 -10.62 0.74 -5.07
CA VAL A 53 -10.43 1.44 -3.78
C VAL A 53 -9.03 2.08 -3.77
N ASP A 54 -8.92 3.33 -3.35
CA ASP A 54 -7.65 4.02 -3.20
C ASP A 54 -7.29 3.98 -1.72
N MET A 55 -6.27 3.19 -1.36
CA MET A 55 -5.76 3.12 0.00
C MET A 55 -4.62 4.10 0.14
N ARG A 56 -4.63 4.94 1.18
CA ARG A 56 -3.49 5.79 1.49
C ARG A 56 -2.91 5.54 2.87
N PHE A 57 -1.57 5.60 2.93
CA PHE A 57 -0.79 5.54 4.16
C PHE A 57 0.16 6.72 4.24
N LEU A 58 -0.08 7.66 5.18
CA LEU A 58 0.81 8.81 5.41
C LEU A 58 1.17 9.59 4.13
N GLY A 59 0.25 9.66 3.16
CA GLY A 59 0.47 10.32 1.87
C GLY A 59 1.01 9.42 0.75
N CYS A 60 1.39 8.18 1.06
CA CYS A 60 1.70 7.15 0.06
C CYS A 60 0.42 6.46 -0.43
N GLU A 61 0.23 6.40 -1.73
CA GLU A 61 -0.84 5.68 -2.39
C GLU A 61 -0.51 4.19 -2.46
N ILE A 62 -1.48 3.33 -2.11
CA ILE A 62 -1.35 1.88 -2.14
C ILE A 62 -2.28 1.35 -3.22
N GLY A 63 -1.67 0.78 -4.25
CA GLY A 63 -2.37 0.17 -5.37
C GLY A 63 -2.27 -1.35 -5.39
N MET A 64 -3.18 -1.95 -6.15
CA MET A 64 -3.21 -3.39 -6.39
C MET A 64 -2.50 -3.72 -7.70
N ALA A 65 -1.57 -4.68 -7.65
CA ALA A 65 -0.95 -5.26 -8.83
C ALA A 65 -1.95 -6.09 -9.65
N VAL A 66 -1.87 -6.02 -10.97
CA VAL A 66 -2.76 -6.77 -11.89
C VAL A 66 -2.33 -8.26 -12.02
N ASN A 67 -1.15 -8.63 -11.51
CA ASN A 67 -0.57 -9.98 -11.59
C ASN A 67 0.08 -10.41 -10.27
N ASP A 68 0.33 -11.72 -10.08
CA ASP A 68 1.09 -12.34 -8.97
C ASP A 68 2.59 -11.95 -8.95
N LYS A 69 2.90 -10.67 -8.75
CA LYS A 69 4.27 -10.14 -8.60
C LYS A 69 4.30 -9.03 -7.55
N PRO A 70 5.50 -8.75 -7.01
CA PRO A 70 5.97 -9.14 -5.68
C PRO A 70 5.09 -8.64 -4.51
N LEU A 71 5.34 -9.13 -3.30
CA LEU A 71 4.61 -8.75 -2.07
C LEU A 71 4.53 -7.22 -1.87
N PHE A 72 5.59 -6.48 -2.25
CA PHE A 72 5.67 -5.02 -2.16
C PHE A 72 6.60 -4.48 -3.27
N GLU A 73 6.13 -3.53 -4.08
CA GLU A 73 6.95 -2.78 -5.03
C GLU A 73 6.77 -1.27 -4.81
N TRP A 74 7.84 -0.61 -4.34
CA TRP A 74 7.87 0.85 -4.17
C TRP A 74 8.18 1.52 -5.51
N ARG A 75 7.31 2.44 -5.94
CA ARG A 75 7.54 3.25 -7.14
C ARG A 75 7.73 4.71 -6.75
N LYS A 76 8.75 5.34 -7.34
CA LYS A 76 8.79 6.78 -7.51
C LYS A 76 8.05 7.11 -8.81
N GLU A 77 7.17 8.10 -8.75
CA GLU A 77 6.75 8.81 -9.96
C GLU A 77 7.95 9.56 -10.57
#